data_AF-A0A928BRD0-F1
#
_entry.id   AF-A0A928BRD0-F1
#
_cell.length_a   1.000
_cell.length_b   1.000
_cell.length_c   1.000
_cell.angle_alpha   90.00
_cell.angle_beta   90.00
_cell.angle_gamma   90.00
#
_symmetry.space_group_name_H-M   'P 1'
#
loop_
_entity.id
_entity.type
_entity.pdbx_description
1 polymer ?
#
loop_
_entity_poly.entity_id
_entity_poly.type
_entity_poly.pdbx_seq_one_letter_code
_entity_poly.pdbx_strand_id
1 'polypeptide(L)'
;MKKILLPVLLVVVALTMISCSTCSDSGFKFSYTSSDEMEVATRDIRGFEKIEVIGSPTVFYNQADSFSVRVKGPKDLVPNIITEVNGNTLSIRNKGKIGIVNVDFGRKKGLSVYVTSPDLTGVVLSGSGDFISERTVDTDVLNIQLKGSGDIKFADVVCDRCDAELVGSGDLDIEHLDTRETSATLIGSGDLDIRQMNAANTQLQLRGSGDIDVEFLSGCGSVTAELQGSGDISLKGRVEHFEMRKRGSGDINSNDLKVGQ
;
A
#
# COMPACT_ATOMS: atom_id res chain seq x y z
N MET A 1 79.35 19.32 13.16
CA MET A 1 79.06 20.52 13.96
C MET A 1 77.55 20.63 14.13
N LYS A 2 77.09 20.78 15.38
CA LYS A 2 75.71 21.10 15.88
C LYS A 2 74.62 20.06 15.53
N LYS A 3 74.28 19.14 16.44
CA LYS A 3 73.37 19.24 17.63
C LYS A 3 71.87 19.19 17.23
N ILE A 4 71.21 18.03 17.45
CA ILE A 4 70.24 17.69 18.53
C ILE A 4 68.85 18.37 18.35
N LEU A 5 67.76 17.57 18.22
CA LEU A 5 66.59 17.47 19.13
C LEU A 5 65.36 16.81 18.44
N LEU A 6 64.95 15.63 18.95
CA LEU A 6 63.55 15.15 19.09
C LEU A 6 62.83 16.07 20.13
N PRO A 7 61.49 16.11 20.40
CA PRO A 7 60.42 15.14 20.06
C PRO A 7 58.94 15.67 19.93
N VAL A 8 57.97 14.74 19.75
CA VAL A 8 56.61 14.68 20.38
C VAL A 8 55.49 15.69 19.98
N LEU A 9 54.40 15.09 19.43
CA LEU A 9 52.96 15.27 19.77
C LEU A 9 52.23 16.59 19.43
N LEU A 10 51.21 16.52 18.56
CA LEU A 10 49.78 16.91 18.75
C LEU A 10 49.08 17.03 17.38
N VAL A 11 48.06 16.21 17.11
CA VAL A 11 46.61 16.57 17.07
C VAL A 11 46.17 17.21 15.74
N VAL A 12 45.28 16.52 15.02
CA VAL A 12 43.90 16.94 14.69
C VAL A 12 43.38 16.00 13.58
N VAL A 13 42.36 15.22 13.94
CA VAL A 13 41.39 14.63 13.02
C VAL A 13 40.62 15.77 12.36
N ALA A 14 40.78 15.92 11.05
CA ALA A 14 39.87 16.71 10.22
C ALA A 14 39.74 16.04 8.85
N LEU A 15 38.84 15.05 8.75
CA LEU A 15 38.28 14.65 7.45
C LEU A 15 37.42 15.84 6.97
N THR A 16 38.05 16.70 6.18
CA THR A 16 37.41 17.84 5.55
C THR A 16 36.49 17.37 4.42
N MET A 17 35.28 17.92 4.44
CA MET A 17 34.29 17.82 3.38
C MET A 17 34.85 18.28 2.04
N ILE A 18 34.95 17.37 1.07
CA ILE A 18 35.13 17.73 -0.34
C ILE A 18 33.74 17.71 -0.98
N SER A 19 33.13 18.89 -1.03
CA SER A 19 32.01 19.21 -1.88
C SER A 19 32.45 19.29 -3.35
N CYS A 20 31.69 18.61 -4.21
CA CYS A 20 31.36 18.89 -5.62
C CYS A 20 32.51 19.38 -6.54
N SER A 21 32.82 18.76 -7.67
CA SER A 21 31.91 18.60 -8.80
C SER A 21 32.66 17.81 -9.89
N THR A 22 32.06 16.73 -10.40
CA THR A 22 32.22 16.17 -11.77
C THR A 22 31.82 14.69 -11.74
N CYS A 23 30.51 14.42 -11.74
CA CYS A 23 30.00 13.19 -12.33
C CYS A 23 29.43 13.60 -13.69
N SER A 24 30.18 13.26 -14.74
CA SER A 24 29.73 13.44 -16.12
C SER A 24 28.45 12.65 -16.33
N ASP A 25 27.35 13.37 -16.52
CA ASP A 25 26.07 12.82 -16.97
C ASP A 25 26.22 12.40 -18.44
N SER A 26 26.70 11.17 -18.65
CA SER A 26 26.57 10.43 -19.91
C SER A 26 25.38 9.47 -19.82
N GLY A 27 24.22 10.00 -19.43
CA GLY A 27 22.93 9.33 -19.58
C GLY A 27 22.47 9.36 -21.04
N PHE A 28 22.42 8.19 -21.68
CA PHE A 28 21.80 7.97 -22.98
C PHE A 28 20.30 8.32 -22.88
N LYS A 29 19.90 9.54 -23.28
CA LYS A 29 18.50 9.97 -23.27
C LYS A 29 17.73 9.29 -24.41
N PHE A 30 17.10 8.16 -24.12
CA PHE A 30 15.97 7.70 -24.93
C PHE A 30 14.79 8.66 -24.70
N SER A 31 14.61 9.61 -25.61
CA SER A 31 13.37 10.37 -25.68
C SER A 31 12.30 9.46 -26.28
N TYR A 32 11.52 8.78 -25.42
CA TYR A 32 10.22 8.28 -25.84
C TYR A 32 9.33 9.51 -26.03
N THR A 33 9.05 9.84 -27.28
CA THR A 33 8.00 10.79 -27.61
C THR A 33 6.69 10.04 -27.37
N SER A 34 6.24 9.98 -26.11
CA SER A 34 4.90 9.47 -25.80
C SER A 34 3.91 10.29 -26.60
N SER A 35 3.02 9.65 -27.35
CA SER A 35 1.99 10.39 -28.08
C SER A 35 1.10 11.14 -27.08
N ASP A 36 0.74 12.39 -27.37
CA ASP A 36 -0.26 13.13 -26.59
C ASP A 36 -1.68 12.59 -26.83
N GLU A 37 -1.85 11.63 -27.76
CA GLU A 37 -3.11 10.99 -28.09
C GLU A 37 -3.50 9.98 -26.99
N MET A 38 -4.58 10.26 -26.27
CA MET A 38 -5.15 9.37 -25.27
C MET A 38 -6.06 8.33 -25.93
N GLU A 39 -5.91 7.07 -25.54
CA GLU A 39 -6.72 5.94 -25.97
C GLU A 39 -7.47 5.33 -24.78
N VAL A 40 -8.64 4.74 -25.05
CA VAL A 40 -9.34 3.84 -24.13
C VAL A 40 -9.53 2.50 -24.83
N ALA A 41 -8.82 1.46 -24.38
CA ALA A 41 -9.00 0.09 -24.86
C ALA A 41 -9.90 -0.70 -23.90
N THR A 42 -11.01 -1.22 -24.42
CA THR A 42 -11.90 -2.13 -23.68
C THR A 42 -11.41 -3.56 -23.86
N ARG A 43 -11.42 -4.35 -22.77
CA ARG A 43 -11.01 -5.76 -22.75
C ARG A 43 -12.23 -6.62 -22.45
N ASP A 44 -12.51 -7.60 -23.30
CA ASP A 44 -13.60 -8.55 -23.09
C ASP A 44 -13.15 -9.65 -22.11
N ILE A 45 -13.20 -9.33 -20.82
CA ILE A 45 -12.71 -10.17 -19.71
C ILE A 45 -13.81 -10.29 -18.66
N ARG A 46 -14.07 -11.50 -18.18
CA ARG A 46 -15.15 -11.81 -17.22
C ARG A 46 -14.72 -12.92 -16.25
N GLY A 47 -15.54 -13.18 -15.24
CA GLY A 47 -15.42 -14.36 -14.37
C GLY A 47 -14.34 -14.25 -13.30
N PHE A 48 -14.09 -13.03 -12.80
CA PHE A 48 -13.15 -12.78 -11.72
C PHE A 48 -13.84 -12.16 -10.50
N GLU A 49 -13.33 -12.48 -9.33
CA GLU A 49 -13.75 -11.95 -8.03
C GLU A 49 -12.54 -11.40 -7.27
N LYS A 50 -11.32 -11.61 -7.80
CA LYS A 50 -10.07 -11.12 -7.24
C LYS A 50 -9.32 -10.29 -8.28
N ILE A 51 -8.61 -9.27 -7.82
CA ILE A 51 -7.79 -8.41 -8.67
C ILE A 51 -6.35 -8.45 -8.18
N GLU A 52 -5.43 -8.81 -9.07
CA GLU A 52 -3.99 -8.77 -8.84
C GLU A 52 -3.37 -7.67 -9.71
N VAL A 53 -2.67 -6.72 -9.09
CA VAL A 53 -1.98 -5.61 -9.75
C VAL A 53 -0.49 -5.80 -9.57
N ILE A 54 0.27 -5.87 -10.67
CA ILE A 54 1.71 -6.06 -10.65
C ILE A 54 2.41 -4.89 -11.34
N GLY A 55 3.34 -4.26 -10.62
CA GLY A 55 4.14 -3.13 -11.08
C GLY A 55 3.53 -1.80 -10.65
N SER A 56 3.39 -0.87 -11.60
CA SER A 56 2.94 0.50 -11.37
C SER A 56 1.57 0.90 -11.98
N PRO A 57 0.66 0.00 -12.42
CA PRO A 57 -0.67 0.44 -12.84
C PRO A 57 -1.49 1.03 -11.68
N THR A 58 -2.20 2.13 -11.92
CA THR A 58 -3.28 2.59 -11.04
C THR A 58 -4.60 1.97 -11.49
N VAL A 59 -5.31 1.33 -10.56
CA VAL A 59 -6.60 0.67 -10.78
C VAL A 59 -7.70 1.41 -10.06
N PHE A 60 -8.76 1.76 -10.79
CA PHE A 60 -10.02 2.27 -10.24
C PHE A 60 -11.07 1.18 -10.32
N TYR A 61 -11.56 0.74 -9.17
CA TYR A 61 -12.57 -0.31 -9.06
C TYR A 61 -13.93 0.27 -8.67
N ASN A 62 -14.99 -0.30 -9.23
CA ASN A 62 -16.36 -0.14 -8.75
C ASN A 62 -17.10 -1.47 -8.88
N GLN A 63 -17.76 -1.92 -7.81
CA GLN A 63 -18.65 -3.08 -7.90
C GLN A 63 -19.89 -2.76 -8.75
N ALA A 64 -20.30 -3.69 -9.60
CA ALA A 64 -21.46 -3.56 -10.49
C ALA A 64 -21.91 -4.93 -11.03
N ASP A 65 -23.18 -5.05 -11.45
CA ASP A 65 -23.77 -6.30 -11.99
C ASP A 65 -23.07 -6.86 -13.26
N SER A 66 -22.12 -6.12 -13.83
CA SER A 66 -21.45 -6.50 -15.07
C SER A 66 -19.93 -6.34 -14.98
N PHE A 67 -19.23 -7.23 -15.68
CA PHE A 67 -17.80 -7.15 -15.86
C PHE A 67 -17.41 -6.08 -16.90
N SER A 68 -16.47 -5.22 -16.54
CA SER A 68 -15.84 -4.28 -17.47
C SER A 68 -14.38 -4.08 -17.09
N VAL A 69 -13.48 -4.17 -18.08
CA VAL A 69 -12.07 -3.84 -17.92
C VAL A 69 -11.67 -2.86 -19.02
N ARG A 70 -11.24 -1.66 -18.64
CA ARG A 70 -10.88 -0.58 -19.58
C ARG A 70 -9.52 0.00 -19.21
N VAL A 71 -8.59 0.00 -20.15
CA VAL A 71 -7.27 0.63 -20.01
C VAL A 71 -7.32 1.99 -20.69
N LYS A 72 -7.05 3.07 -19.96
CA LYS A 72 -6.99 4.44 -20.46
C LYS A 72 -5.56 4.96 -20.31
N GLY A 73 -5.01 5.60 -21.34
CA GLY A 73 -3.68 6.18 -21.29
C GLY A 73 -3.18 6.64 -22.66
N PRO A 74 -1.93 7.12 -22.78
CA PRO A 74 -1.30 7.38 -24.07
C PRO A 74 -1.36 6.14 -24.97
N LYS A 75 -1.72 6.33 -26.24
CA LYS A 75 -1.95 5.26 -27.23
C LYS A 75 -0.78 4.28 -27.36
N ASP A 76 0.44 4.77 -27.25
CA ASP A 76 1.67 3.97 -27.30
C ASP A 76 1.91 3.12 -26.03
N LEU A 77 1.26 3.46 -24.91
CA LEU A 77 1.41 2.79 -23.62
C LEU A 77 0.25 1.83 -23.29
N VAL A 78 -0.95 2.06 -23.82
CA VAL A 78 -2.12 1.19 -23.58
C VAL A 78 -1.86 -0.29 -23.93
N PRO A 79 -1.16 -0.63 -25.04
CA PRO A 79 -0.81 -2.02 -25.36
C PRO A 79 0.22 -2.66 -24.41
N ASN A 80 0.88 -1.86 -23.57
CA ASN A 80 1.84 -2.34 -22.59
C ASN A 80 1.18 -2.78 -21.28
N ILE A 81 -0.14 -2.71 -21.17
CA ILE A 81 -0.87 -3.27 -20.03
C ILE A 81 -1.50 -4.59 -20.44
N ILE A 82 -1.02 -5.64 -19.79
CA ILE A 82 -1.54 -7.00 -19.93
C ILE A 82 -2.63 -7.19 -18.89
N THR A 83 -3.79 -7.67 -19.34
CA THR A 83 -4.95 -8.00 -18.53
C THR A 83 -5.38 -9.43 -18.86
N GLU A 84 -5.30 -10.34 -17.90
CA GLU A 84 -5.59 -11.77 -18.10
C GLU A 84 -6.33 -12.32 -16.87
N VAL A 85 -7.25 -13.26 -17.07
CA VAL A 85 -7.90 -13.97 -15.96
C VAL A 85 -7.29 -15.35 -15.81
N ASN A 86 -6.84 -15.68 -14.60
CA ASN A 86 -6.36 -17.00 -14.21
C ASN A 86 -7.22 -17.50 -13.03
N GLY A 87 -8.02 -18.55 -13.25
CA GLY A 87 -9.02 -18.95 -12.26
C GLY A 87 -10.09 -17.87 -12.11
N ASN A 88 -10.25 -17.33 -10.89
CA ASN A 88 -11.13 -16.20 -10.58
C ASN A 88 -10.37 -14.89 -10.31
N THR A 89 -9.10 -14.79 -10.72
CA THR A 89 -8.26 -13.61 -10.50
C THR A 89 -7.97 -12.89 -11.82
N LEU A 90 -8.34 -11.60 -11.89
CA LEU A 90 -7.90 -10.68 -12.93
C LEU A 90 -6.49 -10.18 -12.60
N SER A 91 -5.49 -10.56 -13.39
CA SER A 91 -4.12 -10.08 -13.30
C SER A 91 -3.90 -8.90 -14.25
N ILE A 92 -3.45 -7.76 -13.71
CA ILE A 92 -3.17 -6.50 -14.40
C ILE A 92 -1.68 -6.19 -14.22
N ARG A 93 -0.90 -6.20 -15.30
CA ARG A 93 0.56 -6.03 -15.22
C ARG A 93 1.15 -5.27 -16.40
N ASN A 94 2.30 -4.62 -16.16
CA ASN A 94 3.10 -4.01 -17.22
C ASN A 94 3.75 -5.09 -18.12
N LYS A 95 3.80 -4.85 -19.43
CA LYS A 95 4.46 -5.68 -20.44
C LYS A 95 5.97 -5.43 -20.38
N GLY A 96 6.72 -6.39 -19.87
CA GLY A 96 8.19 -6.34 -19.83
C GLY A 96 8.79 -7.24 -18.75
N LYS A 97 10.07 -7.61 -18.87
CA LYS A 97 10.80 -8.29 -17.80
C LYS A 97 11.16 -7.27 -16.72
N ILE A 98 10.83 -7.60 -15.47
CA ILE A 98 11.38 -6.93 -14.28
C ILE A 98 12.91 -6.97 -14.40
N GLY A 99 13.56 -5.83 -14.66
CA GLY A 99 15.02 -5.72 -14.47
C GLY A 99 15.88 -4.86 -15.40
N ILE A 100 15.41 -4.21 -16.49
CA ILE A 100 16.35 -3.46 -17.38
C ILE A 100 15.84 -2.09 -17.86
N VAL A 101 14.62 -1.67 -17.53
CA VAL A 101 14.15 -0.33 -17.91
C VAL A 101 13.47 0.31 -16.72
N ASN A 102 14.08 1.39 -16.19
CA ASN A 102 13.39 2.37 -15.37
C ASN A 102 12.36 3.06 -16.27
N VAL A 103 11.22 2.40 -16.50
CA VAL A 103 10.06 3.07 -17.06
C VAL A 103 9.48 3.87 -15.91
N ASP A 104 9.87 5.14 -15.86
CA ASP A 104 9.21 6.14 -15.06
C ASP A 104 7.76 6.25 -15.57
N PHE A 105 6.87 5.42 -14.99
CA PHE A 105 5.43 5.66 -15.05
C PHE A 105 5.09 6.79 -14.08
N GLY A 106 5.79 7.92 -14.25
CA GLY A 106 5.69 9.07 -13.38
C GLY A 106 4.23 9.38 -13.14
N ARG A 107 3.94 9.78 -11.90
CA ARG A 107 2.62 10.16 -11.34
C ARG A 107 1.80 11.17 -12.18
N LYS A 108 2.25 11.52 -13.38
CA LYS A 108 1.69 12.51 -14.31
C LYS A 108 1.47 12.02 -15.75
N LYS A 109 1.64 10.72 -16.08
CA LYS A 109 1.30 10.21 -17.44
C LYS A 109 0.28 9.05 -17.44
N GLY A 110 -0.85 9.29 -16.78
CA GLY A 110 -2.18 9.04 -17.35
C GLY A 110 -2.61 7.61 -17.67
N LEU A 111 -1.86 6.58 -17.27
CA LEU A 111 -2.25 5.19 -17.48
C LEU A 111 -3.07 4.68 -16.28
N SER A 112 -4.33 4.38 -16.52
CA SER A 112 -5.28 3.94 -15.50
C SER A 112 -6.12 2.79 -16.02
N VAL A 113 -6.41 1.82 -15.16
CA VAL A 113 -7.29 0.69 -15.47
C VAL A 113 -8.57 0.84 -14.67
N TYR A 114 -9.71 0.86 -15.35
CA TYR A 114 -11.03 0.91 -14.74
C TYR A 114 -11.63 -0.49 -14.78
N VAL A 115 -12.01 -1.00 -13.62
CA VAL A 115 -12.49 -2.38 -13.44
C VAL A 115 -13.85 -2.38 -12.75
N THR A 116 -14.76 -3.22 -13.22
CA THR A 116 -16.00 -3.57 -12.51
C THR A 116 -16.21 -5.07 -12.51
N SER A 117 -16.79 -5.59 -11.43
CA SER A 117 -17.28 -6.97 -11.30
C SER A 117 -18.48 -7.04 -10.35
N PRO A 118 -19.31 -8.10 -10.43
CA PRO A 118 -20.42 -8.32 -9.51
C PRO A 118 -19.99 -8.48 -8.05
N ASP A 119 -18.78 -8.98 -7.81
CA ASP A 119 -18.21 -9.22 -6.49
C ASP A 119 -16.70 -8.93 -6.50
N LEU A 120 -16.15 -8.62 -5.32
CA LEU A 120 -14.73 -8.45 -5.06
C LEU A 120 -14.38 -9.06 -3.71
N THR A 121 -13.79 -10.26 -3.74
CA THR A 121 -13.36 -11.01 -2.55
C THR A 121 -11.88 -10.81 -2.22
N GLY A 122 -11.12 -10.14 -3.11
CA GLY A 122 -9.76 -9.76 -2.75
C GLY A 122 -8.97 -8.94 -3.76
N VAL A 123 -7.97 -8.25 -3.22
CA VAL A 123 -7.05 -7.37 -3.94
C VAL A 123 -5.62 -7.74 -3.54
N VAL A 124 -4.76 -7.97 -4.52
CA VAL A 124 -3.32 -8.18 -4.33
C VAL A 124 -2.59 -7.12 -5.13
N LEU A 125 -1.88 -6.21 -4.47
CA LEU A 125 -1.05 -5.19 -5.12
C LEU A 125 0.41 -5.50 -4.86
N SER A 126 1.17 -5.78 -5.92
CA SER A 126 2.60 -6.07 -5.85
C SER A 126 3.39 -5.06 -6.70
N GLY A 127 3.94 -4.04 -6.06
CA GLY A 127 4.70 -2.99 -6.73
C GLY A 127 4.46 -1.59 -6.16
N SER A 128 4.36 -0.61 -7.04
CA SER A 128 4.25 0.82 -6.73
C SER A 128 3.05 1.48 -7.42
N GLY A 129 2.09 0.67 -7.87
CA GLY A 129 0.81 1.13 -8.40
C GLY A 129 -0.19 1.32 -7.27
N ASP A 130 -1.38 1.80 -7.61
CA ASP A 130 -2.41 2.08 -6.61
C ASP A 130 -3.72 1.35 -6.93
N PHE A 131 -4.51 1.03 -5.91
CA PHE A 131 -5.86 0.50 -6.07
C PHE A 131 -6.85 1.41 -5.33
N ILE A 132 -7.85 1.92 -6.04
CA ILE A 132 -8.83 2.85 -5.47
C ILE A 132 -10.24 2.33 -5.74
N SER A 133 -11.04 2.16 -4.69
CA SER A 133 -12.49 1.99 -4.75
C SER A 133 -13.19 3.17 -4.09
N GLU A 134 -13.83 4.02 -4.88
CA GLU A 134 -14.56 5.20 -4.39
C GLU A 134 -16.03 4.90 -4.03
N ARG A 135 -16.49 3.67 -4.27
CA ARG A 135 -17.85 3.21 -3.97
C ARG A 135 -17.81 2.00 -3.06
N THR A 136 -18.98 1.72 -2.47
CA THR A 136 -19.23 0.56 -1.62
C THR A 136 -18.81 -0.73 -2.30
N VAL A 137 -18.04 -1.53 -1.57
CA VAL A 137 -17.79 -2.94 -1.85
C VAL A 137 -18.57 -3.77 -0.82
N ASP A 138 -19.49 -4.59 -1.28
CA ASP A 138 -20.33 -5.50 -0.48
C ASP A 138 -19.97 -6.95 -0.83
N THR A 139 -19.43 -7.69 0.14
CA THR A 139 -18.94 -9.07 -0.04
C THR A 139 -18.90 -9.82 1.30
N ASP A 140 -18.90 -11.15 1.31
CA ASP A 140 -18.80 -11.91 2.56
C ASP A 140 -17.41 -11.76 3.20
N VAL A 141 -16.35 -11.92 2.39
CA VAL A 141 -14.96 -11.89 2.86
C VAL A 141 -14.10 -11.09 1.90
N LEU A 142 -13.43 -10.06 2.43
CA LEU A 142 -12.49 -9.25 1.67
C LEU A 142 -11.05 -9.52 2.12
N ASN A 143 -10.20 -9.98 1.18
CA ASN A 143 -8.77 -10.22 1.41
C ASN A 143 -7.93 -9.15 0.69
N ILE A 144 -7.22 -8.30 1.43
CA ILE A 144 -6.38 -7.22 0.91
C ILE A 144 -4.92 -7.54 1.19
N GLN A 145 -4.09 -7.57 0.16
CA GLN A 145 -2.65 -7.75 0.30
C GLN A 145 -1.90 -6.67 -0.49
N LEU A 146 -1.11 -5.86 0.21
CA LEU A 146 -0.20 -4.89 -0.39
C LEU A 146 1.24 -5.31 -0.15
N LYS A 147 2.02 -5.46 -1.23
CA LYS A 147 3.44 -5.84 -1.22
C LYS A 147 4.23 -4.84 -2.05
N GLY A 148 4.79 -3.81 -1.42
CA GLY A 148 5.57 -2.79 -2.10
C GLY A 148 5.41 -1.40 -1.51
N SER A 149 5.26 -0.39 -2.37
CA SER A 149 5.30 1.04 -1.99
C SER A 149 4.22 1.86 -2.69
N GLY A 150 3.16 1.22 -3.17
CA GLY A 150 1.97 1.91 -3.67
C GLY A 150 0.81 1.74 -2.70
N ASP A 151 -0.34 2.32 -3.01
CA ASP A 151 -1.38 2.53 -2.01
C ASP A 151 -2.69 1.82 -2.35
N ILE A 152 -3.42 1.39 -1.33
CA ILE A 152 -4.77 0.82 -1.48
C ILE A 152 -5.76 1.69 -0.72
N LYS A 153 -6.83 2.11 -1.38
CA LYS A 153 -7.88 2.93 -0.78
C LYS A 153 -9.27 2.36 -1.04
N PHE A 154 -10.05 2.22 0.03
CA PHE A 154 -11.47 1.92 -0.02
C PHE A 154 -12.26 3.01 0.70
N ALA A 155 -13.22 3.61 0.01
CA ALA A 155 -14.12 4.59 0.62
C ALA A 155 -15.16 3.93 1.53
N ASP A 156 -15.67 2.75 1.15
CA ASP A 156 -16.74 2.07 1.87
C ASP A 156 -16.72 0.55 1.60
N VAL A 157 -16.73 -0.25 2.67
CA VAL A 157 -16.71 -1.72 2.62
C VAL A 157 -17.72 -2.27 3.62
N VAL A 158 -18.55 -3.21 3.16
CA VAL A 158 -19.46 -4.01 3.97
C VAL A 158 -19.06 -5.47 3.79
N CYS A 159 -18.64 -6.13 4.87
CA CYS A 159 -18.32 -7.56 4.82
C CYS A 159 -18.41 -8.28 6.16
N ASP A 160 -18.59 -9.60 6.17
CA ASP A 160 -18.53 -10.35 7.43
C ASP A 160 -17.09 -10.37 8.00
N ARG A 161 -16.09 -10.45 7.11
CA ARG A 161 -14.67 -10.52 7.48
C ARG A 161 -13.76 -9.72 6.55
N CYS A 162 -12.87 -8.92 7.11
CA CYS A 162 -11.81 -8.21 6.41
C CYS A 162 -10.43 -8.68 6.90
N ASP A 163 -9.64 -9.26 5.99
CA ASP A 163 -8.24 -9.63 6.21
C ASP A 163 -7.34 -8.69 5.40
N ALA A 164 -6.53 -7.88 6.07
CA ALA A 164 -5.63 -6.90 5.47
C ALA A 164 -4.16 -7.20 5.87
N GLU A 165 -3.29 -7.32 4.87
CA GLU A 165 -1.85 -7.52 5.04
C GLU A 165 -1.06 -6.52 4.21
N LEU A 166 -0.29 -5.66 4.88
CA LEU A 166 0.62 -4.71 4.25
C LEU A 166 2.06 -5.11 4.53
N VAL A 167 2.84 -5.30 3.47
CA VAL A 167 4.27 -5.59 3.52
C VAL A 167 5.03 -4.58 2.67
N GLY A 168 5.71 -3.63 3.30
CA GLY A 168 6.49 -2.61 2.59
C GLY A 168 6.35 -1.22 3.17
N SER A 169 6.17 -0.22 2.30
CA SER A 169 6.22 1.21 2.65
C SER A 169 5.14 2.04 1.94
N GLY A 170 4.10 1.39 1.42
CA GLY A 170 2.90 2.08 0.95
C GLY A 170 1.81 1.97 2.00
N ASP A 171 0.64 2.53 1.71
CA ASP A 171 -0.41 2.73 2.70
C ASP A 171 -1.72 1.99 2.34
N LEU A 172 -2.51 1.64 3.36
CA LEU A 172 -3.87 1.14 3.18
C LEU A 172 -4.84 1.99 4.01
N ASP A 173 -5.80 2.60 3.32
CA ASP A 173 -6.85 3.45 3.89
C ASP A 173 -8.23 2.82 3.62
N ILE A 174 -8.97 2.53 4.69
CA ILE A 174 -10.38 2.11 4.65
C ILE A 174 -11.21 3.11 5.45
N GLU A 175 -11.84 4.05 4.73
CA GLU A 175 -12.56 5.19 5.33
C GLU A 175 -13.83 4.76 6.08
N HIS A 176 -14.49 3.70 5.61
CA HIS A 176 -15.66 3.09 6.26
C HIS A 176 -15.65 1.58 6.09
N LEU A 177 -15.57 0.86 7.20
CA LEU A 177 -15.62 -0.60 7.25
C LEU A 177 -16.76 -1.07 8.17
N ASP A 178 -17.85 -1.57 7.61
CA ASP A 178 -18.87 -2.31 8.36
C ASP A 178 -18.52 -3.80 8.33
N THR A 179 -18.05 -4.33 9.47
CA THR A 179 -17.62 -5.73 9.52
C THR A 179 -17.79 -6.38 10.87
N ARG A 180 -17.81 -7.72 10.92
CA ARG A 180 -17.84 -8.48 12.18
C ARG A 180 -16.44 -8.89 12.62
N GLU A 181 -15.54 -9.18 11.69
CA GLU A 181 -14.19 -9.64 11.99
C GLU A 181 -13.14 -8.87 11.17
N THR A 182 -12.14 -8.31 11.86
CA THR A 182 -11.00 -7.64 11.23
C THR A 182 -9.70 -8.29 11.66
N SER A 183 -8.85 -8.64 10.70
CA SER A 183 -7.45 -8.97 10.92
C SER A 183 -6.59 -8.05 10.08
N ALA A 184 -5.78 -7.20 10.71
CA ALA A 184 -4.92 -6.25 10.03
C ALA A 184 -3.46 -6.43 10.47
N THR A 185 -2.57 -6.66 9.52
CA THR A 185 -1.13 -6.85 9.75
C THR A 185 -0.33 -5.88 8.91
N LEU A 186 0.57 -5.15 9.56
CA LEU A 186 1.54 -4.26 8.92
C LEU A 186 2.96 -4.75 9.20
N ILE A 187 3.73 -5.01 8.14
CA ILE A 187 5.14 -5.38 8.18
C ILE A 187 5.94 -4.39 7.33
N GLY A 188 6.60 -3.43 7.97
CA GLY A 188 7.41 -2.44 7.26
C GLY A 188 7.31 -1.03 7.84
N SER A 189 7.11 -0.05 6.97
CA SER A 189 7.19 1.38 7.31
C SER A 189 6.14 2.25 6.60
N GLY A 190 5.10 1.65 6.06
CA GLY A 190 3.90 2.38 5.61
C GLY A 190 2.80 2.28 6.64
N ASP A 191 1.62 2.80 6.35
CA ASP A 191 0.58 3.05 7.34
C ASP A 191 -0.74 2.30 7.04
N LEU A 192 -1.46 1.95 8.10
CA LEU A 192 -2.80 1.35 8.05
C LEU A 192 -3.82 2.26 8.75
N ASP A 193 -4.75 2.83 7.99
CA ASP A 193 -5.85 3.65 8.50
C ASP A 193 -7.19 2.92 8.30
N ILE A 194 -7.89 2.60 9.40
CA ILE A 194 -9.19 1.89 9.33
C ILE A 194 -10.20 2.55 10.26
N ARG A 195 -11.33 3.01 9.71
CA ARG A 195 -12.49 3.42 10.51
C ARG A 195 -13.58 2.36 10.37
N GLN A 196 -13.81 1.60 11.44
CA GLN A 196 -14.71 0.45 11.41
C GLN A 196 -15.91 0.57 12.35
N MET A 197 -16.95 -0.21 12.07
CA MET A 197 -18.16 -0.33 12.86
C MET A 197 -18.63 -1.78 12.93
N ASN A 198 -19.41 -2.10 13.97
CA ASN A 198 -20.06 -3.39 14.21
C ASN A 198 -19.11 -4.59 14.43
N ALA A 199 -17.81 -4.33 14.59
CA ALA A 199 -16.79 -5.35 14.78
C ALA A 199 -17.01 -6.16 16.07
N ALA A 200 -17.17 -7.47 15.96
CA ALA A 200 -17.15 -8.37 17.09
C ALA A 200 -15.71 -8.64 17.57
N ASN A 201 -14.77 -8.77 16.62
CA ASN A 201 -13.36 -9.06 16.91
C ASN A 201 -12.43 -8.27 15.98
N THR A 202 -11.38 -7.68 16.54
CA THR A 202 -10.33 -7.00 15.78
C THR A 202 -8.95 -7.46 16.26
N GLN A 203 -8.14 -7.94 15.34
CA GLN A 203 -6.76 -8.36 15.59
C GLN A 203 -5.81 -7.46 14.80
N LEU A 204 -4.91 -6.79 15.50
CA LEU A 204 -3.93 -5.86 14.91
C LEU A 204 -2.53 -6.38 15.20
N GLN A 205 -1.68 -6.40 14.17
CA GLN A 205 -0.27 -6.73 14.33
C GLN A 205 0.61 -5.75 13.55
N LEU A 206 1.45 -5.02 14.28
CA LEU A 206 2.46 -4.13 13.71
C LEU A 206 3.86 -4.73 13.92
N ARG A 207 4.60 -4.93 12.83
CA ARG A 207 6.01 -5.35 12.83
C ARG A 207 6.85 -4.39 11.98
N GLY A 208 7.45 -3.39 12.61
CA GLY A 208 8.30 -2.44 11.90
C GLY A 208 8.24 -1.04 12.50
N SER A 209 8.22 -0.04 11.64
CA SER A 209 8.35 1.38 11.99
C SER A 209 7.23 2.26 11.41
N GLY A 210 6.23 1.68 10.76
CA GLY A 210 5.03 2.40 10.31
C GLY A 210 3.92 2.31 11.35
N ASP A 211 2.76 2.89 11.06
CA ASP A 211 1.72 3.10 12.06
C ASP A 211 0.40 2.38 11.71
N ILE A 212 -0.36 1.98 12.73
CA ILE A 212 -1.72 1.45 12.58
C ILE A 212 -2.70 2.32 13.38
N ASP A 213 -3.59 3.02 12.69
CA ASP A 213 -4.63 3.84 13.28
C ASP A 213 -6.01 3.20 13.04
N VAL A 214 -6.73 2.92 14.14
CA VAL A 214 -8.08 2.33 14.08
C VAL A 214 -9.08 3.12 14.91
N GLU A 215 -10.20 3.51 14.27
CA GLU A 215 -11.34 4.15 14.93
C GLU A 215 -12.57 3.22 14.93
N PHE A 216 -13.14 2.97 16.11
CA PHE A 216 -14.34 2.16 16.34
C PHE A 216 -15.58 3.05 16.47
N LEU A 217 -16.37 3.18 15.40
CA LEU A 217 -17.48 4.14 15.30
C LEU A 217 -18.74 3.73 16.08
N SER A 218 -19.08 2.44 16.09
CA SER A 218 -20.24 1.89 16.82
C SER A 218 -19.85 0.93 17.95
N GLY A 219 -18.56 0.84 18.26
CA GLY A 219 -18.00 -0.05 19.27
C GLY A 219 -17.38 -1.32 18.68
N CYS A 220 -16.64 -2.06 19.50
CA CYS A 220 -16.12 -3.39 19.17
C CYS A 220 -16.18 -4.35 20.36
N GLY A 221 -16.44 -5.63 20.12
CA GLY A 221 -16.44 -6.66 21.16
C GLY A 221 -15.04 -6.85 21.78
N SER A 222 -14.09 -7.35 21.00
CA SER A 222 -12.73 -7.60 21.48
C SER A 222 -11.69 -7.05 20.53
N VAL A 223 -10.67 -6.40 21.08
CA VAL A 223 -9.49 -5.93 20.34
C VAL A 223 -8.24 -6.55 20.93
N THR A 224 -7.42 -7.17 20.07
CA THR A 224 -6.07 -7.61 20.41
C THR A 224 -5.08 -6.82 19.55
N ALA A 225 -4.16 -6.10 20.19
CA ALA A 225 -3.13 -5.33 19.50
C ALA A 225 -1.71 -5.84 19.86
N GLU A 226 -0.95 -6.27 18.87
CA GLU A 226 0.43 -6.70 19.03
C GLU A 226 1.38 -5.76 18.28
N LEU A 227 2.27 -5.09 19.01
CA LEU A 227 3.32 -4.24 18.47
C LEU A 227 4.69 -4.89 18.66
N GLN A 228 5.43 -5.07 17.57
CA GLN A 228 6.83 -5.45 17.55
C GLN A 228 7.66 -4.50 16.67
N GLY A 229 8.22 -3.45 17.25
CA GLY A 229 9.06 -2.51 16.50
C GLY A 229 9.12 -1.12 17.11
N SER A 230 9.23 -0.11 16.25
CA SER A 230 9.40 1.30 16.62
C SER A 230 8.25 2.20 16.16
N GLY A 231 7.29 1.68 15.41
CA GLY A 231 6.07 2.42 15.03
C GLY A 231 4.97 2.27 16.07
N ASP A 232 3.84 2.91 15.83
CA ASP A 232 2.77 3.09 16.81
C ASP A 232 1.44 2.46 16.37
N ILE A 233 0.63 2.06 17.37
CA ILE A 233 -0.77 1.66 17.14
C ILE A 233 -1.66 2.64 17.90
N SER A 234 -2.51 3.42 17.22
CA SER A 234 -3.49 4.29 17.88
C SER A 234 -4.91 3.75 17.75
N LEU A 235 -5.62 3.73 18.88
CA LEU A 235 -6.98 3.22 18.96
C LEU A 235 -7.93 4.28 19.53
N LYS A 236 -9.06 4.50 18.84
CA LYS A 236 -10.09 5.47 19.22
C LYS A 236 -11.48 4.84 19.23
N GLY A 237 -12.32 5.16 20.20
CA GLY A 237 -13.73 4.72 20.23
C GLY A 237 -14.10 3.92 21.47
N ARG A 238 -14.97 2.92 21.33
CA ARG A 238 -15.47 2.06 22.43
C ARG A 238 -15.19 0.58 22.14
N VAL A 239 -14.74 -0.16 23.15
CA VAL A 239 -14.52 -1.62 23.05
C VAL A 239 -14.96 -2.32 24.34
N GLU A 240 -15.42 -3.57 24.30
CA GLU A 240 -15.76 -4.32 25.52
C GLU A 240 -14.52 -4.93 26.18
N HIS A 241 -13.63 -5.49 25.35
CA HIS A 241 -12.39 -6.13 25.78
C HIS A 241 -11.19 -5.64 24.98
N PHE A 242 -10.07 -5.38 25.67
CA PHE A 242 -8.83 -4.92 25.06
C PHE A 242 -7.64 -5.66 25.66
N GLU A 243 -6.89 -6.38 24.83
CA GLU A 243 -5.58 -6.96 25.15
C GLU A 243 -4.51 -6.29 24.29
N MET A 244 -3.37 -5.95 24.90
CA MET A 244 -2.23 -5.42 24.16
C MET A 244 -0.93 -6.11 24.54
N ARG A 245 -0.04 -6.26 23.56
CA ARG A 245 1.32 -6.77 23.74
C ARG A 245 2.30 -5.90 22.98
N LYS A 246 3.29 -5.36 23.68
CA LYS A 246 4.29 -4.46 23.13
C LYS A 246 5.70 -5.00 23.30
N ARG A 247 6.47 -5.04 22.22
CA ARG A 247 7.88 -5.42 22.17
C ARG A 247 8.66 -4.47 21.27
N GLY A 248 9.34 -3.49 21.84
CA GLY A 248 10.14 -2.54 21.08
C GLY A 248 10.04 -1.15 21.67
N SER A 249 10.34 -0.15 20.84
CA SER A 249 10.43 1.25 21.25
C SER A 249 9.17 2.07 20.94
N GLY A 250 8.31 1.60 20.04
CA GLY A 250 7.04 2.27 19.72
C GLY A 250 6.00 2.09 20.81
N ASP A 251 4.81 2.66 20.61
CA ASP A 251 3.73 2.77 21.56
C ASP A 251 2.38 2.22 21.05
N ILE A 252 1.56 1.76 21.98
CA ILE A 252 0.15 1.43 21.72
C ILE A 252 -0.68 2.48 22.46
N ASN A 253 -1.17 3.48 21.73
CA ASN A 253 -1.93 4.60 22.26
C ASN A 253 -3.42 4.24 22.34
N SER A 254 -3.93 4.14 23.56
CA SER A 254 -5.33 3.84 23.87
C SER A 254 -6.02 4.93 24.69
N ASN A 255 -5.45 6.15 24.76
CA ASN A 255 -5.99 7.24 25.57
C ASN A 255 -7.40 7.67 25.13
N ASP A 256 -7.71 7.52 23.85
CA ASP A 256 -9.01 7.83 23.25
C ASP A 256 -9.93 6.59 23.14
N LEU A 257 -9.55 5.47 23.77
CA LEU A 257 -10.29 4.21 23.78
C LEU A 257 -11.04 4.02 25.11
N LYS A 258 -12.36 3.81 25.04
CA LYS A 258 -13.21 3.51 26.20
C LYS A 258 -13.43 2.00 26.29
N VAL A 259 -12.92 1.37 27.35
CA VAL A 259 -13.02 -0.09 27.55
C VAL A 259 -14.10 -0.43 28.58
N GLY A 260 -15.05 -1.30 28.24
CA GLY A 260 -16.04 -1.88 29.16
C GLY A 260 -17.12 -0.92 29.68
N GLN A 261 -17.52 0.07 28.87
CA GLN A 261 -18.53 1.10 29.21
C GLN A 261 -19.65 1.15 28.18
#